data_AF-A0A6C0GUT9-F1
#
_entry.id   AF-A0A6C0GUT9-F1
#
_cell.length_a   1.000
_cell.length_b   1.000
_cell.length_c   1.000
_cell.angle_alpha   90.00
_cell.angle_beta   90.00
_cell.angle_gamma   90.00
#
_symmetry.space_group_name_H-M   'P 1'
#
loop_
_entity.id
_entity.type
_entity.pdbx_description
1 polymer ?
#
loop_
_entity_poly.entity_id
_entity_poly.type
_entity_poly.pdbx_seq_one_letter_code
_entity_poly.pdbx_strand_id
1 'polypeptide(L)'
;MARALVNELKHIRDLVNDLTIDDEKAKALEAFIGQSVEIISSMSSPKDDFFEGRKKLALDDLQNQSSRHLKGYWDEKNKIEKISEFSRARSEASQAMNSVLACFKHK
;
A
#
# COMPACT_ATOMS: atom_id res chain seq x y z
N MET A 1 -3.75 15.81 14.01
CA MET A 1 -3.94 14.37 13.80
C MET A 1 -3.63 13.95 12.37
N ALA A 2 -4.30 14.49 11.34
CA ALA A 2 -4.07 14.11 9.93
C ALA A 2 -2.61 14.23 9.44
N ARG A 3 -1.86 15.27 9.87
CA ARG A 3 -0.47 15.49 9.42
C ARG A 3 0.51 14.38 9.86
N ALA A 4 0.30 13.78 11.03
CA ALA A 4 1.15 12.68 11.51
C ALA A 4 0.92 11.41 10.68
N LEU A 5 -0.35 11.03 10.51
CA LEU A 5 -0.76 9.89 9.66
C LEU A 5 -0.31 10.05 8.20
N VAL A 6 -0.39 11.27 7.65
CA VAL A 6 0.14 11.56 6.29
C VAL A 6 1.64 11.33 6.21
N ASN A 7 2.41 11.71 7.24
CA ASN A 7 3.85 11.53 7.25
C ASN A 7 4.24 10.05 7.43
N GLU A 8 3.52 9.31 8.28
CA GLU A 8 3.70 7.87 8.45
C GLU A 8 3.40 7.12 7.16
N LEU A 9 2.28 7.44 6.49
CA LEU A 9 1.92 6.84 5.22
C LEU A 9 2.95 7.15 4.11
N LYS A 10 3.49 8.37 4.08
CA LYS A 10 4.59 8.74 3.17
C LYS A 10 5.83 7.89 3.42
N HIS A 11 6.21 7.74 4.69
CA HIS A 11 7.37 6.96 5.07
C HIS A 11 7.23 5.49 4.66
N ILE A 12 6.07 4.87 4.92
CA ILE A 12 5.80 3.48 4.51
C ILE A 12 5.85 3.33 3.00
N ARG A 13 5.22 4.24 2.24
CA ARG A 13 5.30 4.22 0.77
C ARG A 13 6.74 4.30 0.28
N ASP A 14 7.58 5.13 0.89
CA ASP A 14 8.99 5.26 0.51
C ASP A 14 9.73 3.94 0.76
N LEU A 15 9.51 3.31 1.93
CA LEU A 15 10.04 1.98 2.23
C LEU A 15 9.56 0.93 1.21
N VAL A 16 8.28 0.92 0.85
CA VAL A 16 7.71 -0.01 -0.14
C VAL A 16 8.37 0.15 -1.51
N ASN A 17 8.61 1.39 -1.96
CA ASN A 17 9.27 1.64 -3.25
C ASN A 17 10.72 1.14 -3.27
N ASP A 18 11.41 1.21 -2.14
CA ASP A 18 12.82 0.82 -2.00
C ASP A 18 13.00 -0.68 -1.73
N LEU A 19 11.92 -1.46 -1.56
CA LEU A 19 12.03 -2.89 -1.32
C LEU A 19 12.64 -3.64 -2.52
N THR A 20 13.69 -4.40 -2.22
CA THR A 20 14.26 -5.42 -3.11
C THR A 20 13.39 -6.67 -3.14
N ILE A 21 13.53 -7.49 -4.18
CA ILE A 21 12.78 -8.74 -4.31
C ILE A 21 13.54 -9.86 -3.59
N ASP A 22 13.08 -10.22 -2.40
CA ASP A 22 13.46 -11.42 -1.66
C ASP A 22 12.36 -11.80 -0.66
N ASP A 23 12.44 -13.00 -0.07
CA ASP A 23 11.40 -13.52 0.82
C ASP A 23 11.27 -12.71 2.13
N GLU A 24 12.35 -12.09 2.63
CA GLU A 24 12.26 -11.23 3.81
C GLU A 24 11.54 -9.93 3.48
N LYS A 25 11.83 -9.35 2.31
CA LYS A 25 11.16 -8.15 1.82
C LYS A 25 9.73 -8.41 1.38
N ALA A 26 9.38 -9.62 0.95
CA ALA A 26 7.99 -10.01 0.71
C ALA A 26 7.17 -9.96 2.00
N LYS A 27 7.72 -10.46 3.11
CA LYS A 27 7.10 -10.31 4.44
C LYS A 27 7.06 -8.86 4.91
N ALA A 28 8.11 -8.09 4.64
CA ALA A 28 8.10 -6.66 4.94
C ALA A 28 7.02 -5.92 4.16
N LEU A 29 6.82 -6.25 2.88
CA LEU A 29 5.77 -5.70 2.04
C LEU A 29 4.37 -6.01 2.60
N GLU A 30 4.12 -7.25 3.04
CA GLU A 30 2.89 -7.62 3.75
C GLU A 30 2.65 -6.74 4.99
N ALA A 31 3.68 -6.59 5.82
CA ALA A 31 3.60 -5.77 7.03
C ALA A 31 3.31 -4.29 6.69
N PHE A 32 3.98 -3.74 5.68
CA PHE A 32 3.77 -2.36 5.23
C PHE A 32 2.39 -2.13 4.63
N ILE A 33 1.84 -3.10 3.89
CA ILE A 33 0.47 -3.05 3.39
C ILE A 33 -0.51 -3.05 4.57
N GLY A 34 -0.32 -3.92 5.56
CA GLY A 34 -1.14 -3.95 6.78
C GLY A 34 -1.13 -2.62 7.53
N GLN A 35 0.06 -2.07 7.79
CA GLN A 35 0.21 -0.76 8.42
C GLN A 35 -0.44 0.37 7.61
N SER A 36 -0.33 0.31 6.28
CA SER A 36 -0.98 1.29 5.39
C SER A 36 -2.49 1.23 5.48
N VAL A 37 -3.08 0.03 5.55
CA VAL A 37 -4.52 -0.17 5.74
C VAL A 37 -4.98 0.42 7.08
N GLU A 38 -4.25 0.18 8.17
CA GLU A 38 -4.57 0.74 9.49
C GLU A 38 -4.51 2.26 9.49
N ILE A 39 -3.43 2.84 8.95
CA ILE A 39 -3.25 4.29 8.86
C ILE A 39 -4.37 4.90 8.02
N ILE A 40 -4.58 4.42 6.79
CA ILE A 40 -5.60 4.95 5.88
C ILE A 40 -7.00 4.83 6.49
N SER A 41 -7.30 3.73 7.18
CA SER A 41 -8.59 3.53 7.86
C SER A 41 -8.83 4.55 8.97
N SER A 42 -7.78 4.91 9.70
CA SER A 42 -7.82 5.92 10.78
C SER A 42 -7.85 7.38 10.27
N MET A 43 -7.52 7.61 9.01
CA MET A 43 -7.61 8.94 8.40
C MET A 43 -9.08 9.31 8.16
N SER A 44 -9.46 10.53 8.54
CA SER A 44 -10.75 11.11 8.21
C SER A 44 -10.56 12.53 7.70
N SER A 45 -11.38 12.92 6.73
CA SER A 45 -11.46 14.31 6.28
C SER A 45 -12.94 14.73 6.32
N PRO A 46 -13.40 15.36 7.41
CA PRO A 46 -14.83 15.66 7.64
C PRO A 46 -15.49 16.59 6.61
N LYS A 47 -14.75 17.06 5.61
CA LYS A 47 -15.21 18.06 4.62
C LYS A 47 -14.84 17.66 3.19
N ASP A 48 -14.51 16.39 2.95
CA ASP A 48 -13.97 15.94 1.66
C ASP A 48 -14.53 14.57 1.28
N ASP A 49 -15.72 14.57 0.65
CA ASP A 49 -16.35 13.35 0.12
C ASP A 49 -15.49 12.67 -0.94
N PHE A 50 -14.66 13.44 -1.64
CA PHE A 50 -13.70 12.93 -2.62
C PHE A 50 -12.57 12.15 -1.96
N PHE A 51 -12.11 12.59 -0.78
CA PHE A 51 -11.18 11.84 0.05
C PHE A 51 -11.78 10.51 0.52
N GLU A 52 -13.02 10.49 1.03
CA GLU A 52 -13.63 9.23 1.51
C GLU A 52 -13.83 8.21 0.37
N GLY A 53 -14.18 8.66 -0.84
CA GLY A 53 -14.23 7.81 -2.03
C GLY A 53 -12.87 7.20 -2.38
N ARG A 54 -11.80 8.02 -2.37
CA ARG A 54 -10.42 7.56 -2.63
C ARG A 54 -9.88 6.66 -1.52
N LYS A 55 -10.20 6.97 -0.26
CA LYS A 55 -9.87 6.15 0.89
C LYS A 55 -10.44 4.75 0.72
N LYS A 56 -11.72 4.64 0.38
CA LYS A 56 -12.37 3.33 0.16
C LYS A 56 -11.68 2.55 -0.96
N LEU A 57 -11.45 3.19 -2.11
CA LEU A 57 -10.75 2.54 -3.23
C LEU A 57 -9.34 2.09 -2.85
N ALA A 58 -8.57 2.93 -2.17
CA ALA A 58 -7.21 2.58 -1.75
C ALA A 58 -7.19 1.42 -0.74
N LEU A 59 -8.18 1.33 0.16
CA LEU A 59 -8.31 0.22 1.09
C LEU A 59 -8.64 -1.09 0.36
N ASP A 60 -9.61 -1.06 -0.56
CA ASP A 60 -9.94 -2.21 -1.41
C ASP A 60 -8.71 -2.66 -2.22
N ASP A 61 -7.99 -1.72 -2.83
CA ASP A 61 -6.80 -2.01 -3.62
C ASP A 61 -5.71 -2.68 -2.77
N LEU A 62 -5.40 -2.13 -1.60
CA LEU A 62 -4.40 -2.69 -0.68
C LEU A 62 -4.78 -4.10 -0.19
N GLN A 63 -6.07 -4.32 0.09
CA GLN A 63 -6.57 -5.61 0.53
C GLN A 63 -6.57 -6.65 -0.61
N ASN A 64 -6.86 -6.22 -1.84
CA ASN A 64 -6.71 -7.02 -3.04
C ASN A 64 -5.24 -7.39 -3.31
N GLN A 65 -4.30 -6.47 -3.09
CA GLN A 65 -2.86 -6.76 -3.24
C GLN A 65 -2.39 -7.85 -2.28
N SER A 66 -2.77 -7.71 -1.01
CA SER A 66 -2.41 -8.68 0.03
C SER A 66 -2.98 -10.08 -0.26
N SER A 67 -4.21 -10.14 -0.79
CA SER A 67 -4.90 -11.42 -1.02
C SER A 67 -4.56 -12.10 -2.34
N ARG A 68 -4.21 -11.34 -3.38
CA ARG A 68 -3.96 -11.85 -4.74
C ARG A 68 -2.47 -12.01 -5.04
N HIS A 69 -1.73 -10.90 -5.03
CA HIS A 69 -0.37 -10.87 -5.57
C HIS A 69 0.67 -11.35 -4.55
N LEU A 70 0.53 -10.99 -3.28
CA LEU A 70 1.38 -11.55 -2.23
C LEU A 70 1.11 -13.04 -2.00
N LYS A 71 -0.15 -13.46 -2.08
CA LYS A 71 -0.48 -14.89 -2.09
C LYS A 71 0.15 -15.61 -3.29
N GLY A 72 0.03 -15.03 -4.49
CA GLY A 72 0.69 -15.52 -5.70
C GLY A 72 2.20 -15.66 -5.51
N TYR A 73 2.86 -14.68 -4.90
CA TYR A 73 4.29 -14.77 -4.56
C TYR A 73 4.64 -16.02 -3.76
N TRP A 74 3.84 -16.38 -2.74
CA TRP A 74 4.11 -17.55 -1.90
C TRP A 74 3.71 -18.88 -2.52
N ASP A 75 2.64 -18.88 -3.33
CA ASP A 75 2.17 -20.08 -4.03
C ASP A 75 3.09 -20.44 -5.23
N GLU A 76 3.80 -19.46 -5.78
CA GLU A 76 4.68 -19.64 -6.93
C GLU A 76 6.03 -20.28 -6.58
N LYS A 77 6.36 -21.33 -7.34
CA LYS A 77 7.67 -22.01 -7.27
C LYS A 77 8.67 -21.46 -8.27
N ASN A 78 8.18 -20.81 -9.32
CA ASN A 78 9.02 -20.23 -10.36
C ASN A 78 9.54 -18.86 -9.91
N LYS A 79 10.87 -18.69 -9.91
CA LYS A 79 11.52 -17.43 -9.53
C LYS A 79 11.04 -16.22 -10.34
N ILE A 80 10.79 -16.40 -11.65
CA ILE A 80 10.31 -15.32 -12.53
C ILE A 80 8.91 -14.89 -12.13
N GLU A 81 8.01 -15.84 -11.86
CA GLU A 81 6.64 -15.55 -11.42
C GLU A 81 6.64 -14.90 -10.04
N LYS A 82 7.45 -15.38 -9.09
CA LYS A 82 7.65 -14.69 -7.79
C LYS A 82 8.07 -13.23 -7.98
N ILE A 83 9.06 -12.97 -8.84
CA ILE A 83 9.51 -11.60 -9.14
C ILE A 83 8.37 -10.75 -9.72
N SER A 84 7.60 -11.31 -10.65
CA SER A 84 6.46 -10.65 -11.28
C SER A 84 5.39 -10.29 -10.25
N GLU A 85 4.96 -11.25 -9.43
CA GLU A 85 3.93 -11.06 -8.40
C GLU A 85 4.36 -10.09 -7.31
N PHE A 86 5.62 -10.16 -6.86
CA PHE A 86 6.17 -9.17 -5.92
C PHE A 86 6.15 -7.77 -6.52
N SER A 87 6.59 -7.63 -7.78
CA SER A 87 6.69 -6.32 -8.43
C SER A 87 5.31 -5.69 -8.64
N ARG A 88 4.30 -6.51 -8.98
CA ARG A 88 2.89 -6.10 -9.06
C ARG A 88 2.38 -5.63 -7.71
N ALA A 89 2.50 -6.46 -6.67
CA ALA A 89 2.06 -6.13 -5.32
C ALA A 89 2.69 -4.81 -4.82
N ARG A 90 3.99 -4.63 -5.03
CA ARG A 90 4.72 -3.42 -4.65
C ARG A 90 4.20 -2.19 -5.40
N SER A 91 4.07 -2.29 -6.72
CA SER A 91 3.63 -1.18 -7.57
C SER A 91 2.21 -0.72 -7.22
N GLU A 92 1.28 -1.68 -7.11
CA GLU A 92 -0.12 -1.39 -6.83
C GLU A 92 -0.31 -0.86 -5.40
N ALA A 93 0.40 -1.41 -4.40
CA ALA A 93 0.39 -0.88 -3.04
C ALA A 93 0.90 0.58 -2.99
N SER A 94 2.01 0.88 -3.68
CA SER A 94 2.55 2.24 -3.78
C SER A 94 1.55 3.19 -4.45
N GLN A 95 0.87 2.74 -5.50
CA GLN A 95 -0.16 3.52 -6.19
C GLN A 95 -1.36 3.82 -5.28
N ALA A 96 -1.86 2.84 -4.54
CA ALA A 96 -2.95 3.01 -3.58
C ALA A 96 -2.59 4.07 -2.52
N MET A 97 -1.41 3.97 -1.91
CA MET A 97 -0.92 4.96 -0.93
C MET A 97 -0.78 6.36 -1.55
N ASN A 98 -0.23 6.46 -2.77
CA ASN A 98 -0.09 7.74 -3.47
C ASN A 98 -1.44 8.39 -3.78
N SER A 99 -2.48 7.60 -4.08
CA SER A 99 -3.82 8.11 -4.38
C SER A 99 -4.45 8.84 -3.17
N VAL A 100 -4.23 8.31 -1.96
CA VAL A 100 -4.62 8.90 -0.68
C VAL A 100 -3.77 10.13 -0.38
N LEU A 101 -2.44 10.02 -0.52
CA LEU A 101 -1.52 11.12 -0.24
C LEU A 101 -1.74 12.33 -1.16
N ALA A 102 -2.21 12.12 -2.38
CA ALA A 102 -2.53 13.20 -3.32
C ALA A 102 -3.63 14.14 -2.80
N CYS A 103 -4.58 13.65 -2.00
CA CYS A 103 -5.61 14.48 -1.36
C CYS A 103 -5.03 15.50 -0.36
N PHE A 104 -3.79 15.29 0.10
CA PHE A 104 -3.11 16.15 1.07
C PHE A 104 -1.97 16.97 0.46
N LYS A 105 -1.75 16.91 -0.87
CA LYS A 105 -0.69 17.70 -1.56
C LYS A 105 -1.07 19.17 -1.81
N HIS A 106 -2.35 19.53 -1.69
CA HIS A 106 -2.88 20.87 -2.00
C HIS A 106 -3.33 21.68 -0.78
N LYS A 107 -2.74 21.46 0.40
CA LYS A 107 -3.01 22.27 1.60
C LYS A 107 -1.75 22.92 2.14
#